data_AF-A0A967LQV3-F1
#
_entry.id   AF-A0A967LQV3-F1
#
_cell.length_a   1.000
_cell.length_b   1.000
_cell.length_c   1.000
_cell.angle_alpha   90.00
_cell.angle_beta   90.00
_cell.angle_gamma   90.00
#
_symmetry.space_group_name_H-M   'P 1'
#
loop_
_entity.id
_entity.type
_entity.pdbx_description
1 polymer ?
#
loop_
_entity_poly.entity_id
_entity_poly.type
_entity_poly.pdbx_seq_one_letter_code
_entity_poly.pdbx_strand_id
1 'polypeptide(L)'
;NLVRTVGSGEPRRIVACALDRPALSASQITDDGYLRVHRIGSGSDHDLWDQAFEAQQVRILTPQGPVAGVVARSNGHFAAQHRDETDVVSADDLWIDVGASSPAEVRAMGIGLLDPVVRHLPTWTIEGAMAGPGAGSRAGCAVVAALAEVAAGGGAGSGETHFVLSAQEG
;
A
#
# COMPACT_ATOMS: atom_id res chain seq x y z
N ASN A 1 -4.83 0.83 -15.42
CA ASN A 1 -5.07 2.27 -15.66
C ASN A 1 -6.54 2.53 -15.96
N LEU A 2 -7.12 3.57 -15.38
CA LEU A 2 -8.43 4.12 -15.74
C LEU A 2 -8.20 5.41 -16.54
N VAL A 3 -8.90 5.58 -17.66
CA VAL A 3 -8.74 6.75 -18.54
C VAL A 3 -10.09 7.36 -18.87
N ARG A 4 -10.21 8.69 -18.76
CA ARG A 4 -11.34 9.46 -19.28
C ARG A 4 -10.85 10.50 -20.26
N THR A 5 -11.36 10.45 -21.49
CA THR A 5 -11.08 11.45 -22.53
C THR A 5 -12.21 12.47 -22.59
N VAL A 6 -11.86 13.76 -22.62
CA VAL A 6 -12.81 14.87 -22.81
C VAL A 6 -12.32 15.77 -23.93
N GLY A 7 -13.24 16.17 -24.82
CA GLY A 7 -12.94 16.98 -25.99
C GLY A 7 -12.38 16.16 -27.15
N SER A 8 -11.87 16.86 -28.16
CA SER A 8 -11.26 16.28 -29.36
C SER A 8 -10.37 17.31 -30.07
N GLY A 9 -9.43 16.85 -30.89
CA GLY A 9 -8.54 17.72 -31.67
C GLY A 9 -7.31 18.19 -30.89
N GLU A 10 -6.71 19.28 -31.34
CA GLU A 10 -5.45 19.80 -30.79
C GLU A 10 -5.64 21.04 -29.91
N PRO A 11 -4.78 21.23 -28.89
CA PRO A 11 -3.71 20.31 -28.46
C PRO A 11 -4.25 19.12 -27.65
N ARG A 12 -3.52 18.01 -27.67
CA ARG A 12 -3.77 16.82 -26.84
C ARG A 12 -3.00 16.93 -25.53
N ARG A 13 -3.68 16.72 -24.40
CA ARG A 13 -3.12 16.85 -23.05
C ARG A 13 -3.35 15.58 -22.25
N ILE A 14 -2.45 15.28 -21.33
CA ILE A 14 -2.61 14.21 -20.35
C ILE A 14 -2.47 14.81 -18.95
N VAL A 15 -3.40 14.48 -18.07
CA VAL A 15 -3.33 14.78 -16.64
C VAL A 15 -3.43 13.45 -15.92
N ALA A 16 -2.37 13.05 -15.23
CA ALA A 16 -2.24 11.72 -14.66
C ALA A 16 -1.88 11.76 -13.16
N CYS A 17 -2.27 10.70 -12.46
CA CYS A 17 -1.79 10.38 -11.12
C CYS A 17 -1.64 8.86 -10.96
N ALA A 18 -0.77 8.41 -10.06
CA ALA A 18 -0.64 7.01 -9.70
C ALA A 18 -1.51 6.63 -8.50
N LEU A 19 -2.29 5.56 -8.66
CA LEU A 19 -3.25 5.08 -7.68
C LEU A 19 -2.64 4.02 -6.75
N ASP A 20 -1.64 3.31 -7.21
CA ASP A 20 -0.93 2.30 -6.43
C ASP A 20 0.06 2.93 -5.46
N ARG A 21 0.58 2.07 -4.58
CA ARG A 21 1.51 2.44 -3.52
C ARG A 21 2.38 1.23 -3.22
N PRO A 22 3.60 1.43 -2.72
CA PRO A 22 4.39 0.32 -2.20
C PRO A 22 3.69 -0.30 -0.99
N ALA A 23 3.78 -1.62 -0.91
CA ALA A 23 3.20 -2.44 0.15
C ALA A 23 4.04 -3.71 0.35
N LEU A 24 3.69 -4.49 1.36
CA LEU A 24 4.17 -5.85 1.50
C LEU A 24 3.17 -6.81 0.85
N SER A 25 3.55 -8.06 0.63
CA SER A 25 2.66 -9.10 0.14
C SER A 25 3.03 -10.45 0.74
N ALA A 26 2.02 -11.26 1.09
CA ALA A 26 2.22 -12.56 1.73
C ALA A 26 3.01 -13.51 0.80
N SER A 27 4.22 -13.90 1.20
CA SER A 27 5.11 -14.77 0.41
C SER A 27 5.08 -16.23 0.89
N GLN A 28 4.76 -16.46 2.17
CA GLN A 28 4.66 -17.79 2.76
C GLN A 28 3.65 -17.78 3.91
N ILE A 29 2.99 -18.93 4.13
CA ILE A 29 2.24 -19.23 5.36
C ILE A 29 3.04 -20.32 6.08
N THR A 30 3.46 -20.08 7.32
CA THR A 30 4.27 -21.03 8.09
C THR A 30 3.41 -22.09 8.78
N ASP A 31 4.03 -23.19 9.20
CA ASP A 31 3.35 -24.29 9.90
C ASP A 31 2.70 -23.86 11.22
N ASP A 32 3.22 -22.79 11.84
CA ASP A 32 2.68 -22.20 13.06
C ASP A 32 1.63 -21.10 12.81
N GLY A 33 1.28 -20.82 11.55
CA GLY A 33 0.22 -19.86 11.20
C GLY A 33 0.66 -18.39 11.04
N TYR A 34 1.97 -18.12 10.96
CA TYR A 34 2.47 -16.77 10.64
C TYR A 34 2.58 -16.56 9.13
N LEU A 35 2.58 -15.30 8.70
CA LEU A 35 2.88 -14.92 7.32
C LEU A 35 4.30 -14.39 7.20
N ARG A 36 4.99 -14.81 6.15
CA ARG A 36 6.19 -14.14 5.64
C ARG A 36 5.80 -13.19 4.53
N VAL A 37 6.62 -12.18 4.28
CA VAL A 37 6.29 -11.09 3.37
C VAL A 37 7.41 -10.81 2.36
N HIS A 38 7.06 -10.15 1.26
CA HIS A 38 8.00 -9.55 0.33
C HIS A 38 7.51 -8.14 -0.07
N ARG A 39 8.43 -7.28 -0.51
CA ARG A 39 8.09 -5.94 -1.01
C ARG A 39 7.37 -6.04 -2.36
N ILE A 40 6.33 -5.23 -2.55
CA ILE A 40 5.63 -5.04 -3.83
C ILE A 40 5.42 -3.55 -4.12
N GLY A 41 5.42 -3.19 -5.41
CA GLY A 41 5.29 -1.81 -5.88
C GLY A 41 6.59 -1.02 -5.84
N SER A 42 6.63 0.10 -6.56
CA SER A 42 7.78 1.02 -6.60
C SER A 42 7.76 2.00 -5.42
N GLY A 43 8.93 2.53 -5.03
CA GLY A 43 9.04 3.50 -3.92
C GLY A 43 9.31 2.89 -2.54
N SER A 44 9.73 1.63 -2.49
CA SER A 44 10.25 0.97 -1.28
C SER A 44 11.79 0.95 -1.20
N ASP A 45 12.44 1.93 -1.85
CA ASP A 45 13.90 1.92 -2.06
C ASP A 45 14.70 2.50 -0.88
N HIS A 46 14.02 3.12 0.09
CA HIS A 46 14.69 3.62 1.28
C HIS A 46 14.96 2.47 2.26
N ASP A 47 16.18 2.41 2.80
CA ASP A 47 16.61 1.36 3.75
C ASP A 47 15.67 1.18 4.95
N LEU A 48 15.07 2.26 5.47
CA LEU A 48 14.16 2.24 6.61
C LEU A 48 12.70 1.92 6.24
N TRP A 49 12.40 1.64 4.97
CA TRP A 49 11.02 1.44 4.52
C TRP A 49 10.40 0.20 5.17
N ASP A 50 11.14 -0.92 5.24
CA ASP A 50 10.73 -2.15 5.92
C ASP A 50 10.68 -1.94 7.44
N GLN A 51 11.70 -1.32 8.01
CA GLN A 51 11.76 -0.99 9.44
C GLN A 51 10.54 -0.16 9.90
N ALA A 52 9.98 0.68 9.05
CA ALA A 52 8.77 1.42 9.35
C ALA A 52 7.48 0.55 9.46
N PHE A 53 7.56 -0.76 9.23
CA PHE A 53 6.47 -1.72 9.48
C PHE A 53 6.55 -2.35 10.87
N GLU A 54 7.67 -2.25 11.57
CA GLU A 54 7.85 -2.89 12.87
C GLU A 54 6.79 -2.48 13.89
N ALA A 55 6.24 -3.49 14.58
CA ALA A 55 5.19 -3.32 15.59
C ALA A 55 3.95 -2.54 15.10
N GLN A 56 3.77 -2.40 13.78
CA GLN A 56 2.60 -1.74 13.21
C GLN A 56 1.45 -2.73 13.06
N GLN A 57 0.23 -2.22 13.23
CA GLN A 57 -0.96 -2.92 12.77
C GLN A 57 -1.00 -2.90 11.24
N VAL A 58 -1.44 -4.00 10.64
CA VAL A 58 -1.59 -4.16 9.20
C VAL A 58 -2.96 -4.70 8.83
N ARG A 59 -3.32 -4.55 7.56
CA ARG A 59 -4.46 -5.20 6.93
C ARG A 59 -3.95 -6.07 5.78
N ILE A 60 -4.35 -7.33 5.79
CA ILE A 60 -4.15 -8.25 4.67
C ILE A 60 -5.38 -8.13 3.78
N LEU A 61 -5.20 -7.67 2.55
CA LEU A 61 -6.28 -7.41 1.62
C LEU A 61 -6.64 -8.70 0.87
N THR A 62 -7.64 -9.42 1.37
CA THR A 62 -8.14 -10.66 0.75
C THR A 62 -9.37 -10.40 -0.12
N PRO A 63 -9.76 -11.35 -1.00
CA PRO A 63 -11.00 -11.25 -1.77
C PRO A 63 -12.28 -11.20 -0.91
N GLN A 64 -12.26 -11.78 0.29
CA GLN A 64 -13.39 -11.79 1.23
C GLN A 64 -13.45 -10.54 2.11
N GLY A 65 -12.41 -9.73 2.08
CA GLY A 65 -12.30 -8.49 2.83
C GLY A 65 -11.01 -8.43 3.66
N PRO A 66 -10.67 -7.24 4.16
CA PRO A 66 -9.42 -7.03 4.86
C PRO A 66 -9.38 -7.75 6.22
N VAL A 67 -8.37 -8.59 6.44
CA VAL A 67 -8.09 -9.25 7.71
C VAL A 67 -7.05 -8.45 8.51
N ALA A 68 -7.25 -8.32 9.81
CA ALA A 68 -6.30 -7.61 10.68
C ALA A 68 -5.08 -8.50 11.00
N GLY A 69 -3.92 -7.88 11.14
CA GLY A 69 -2.72 -8.52 11.67
C GLY A 69 -1.80 -7.51 12.33
N VAL A 70 -0.74 -8.00 12.96
CA VAL A 70 0.33 -7.17 13.52
C VAL A 70 1.68 -7.65 13.00
N VAL A 71 2.57 -6.71 12.73
CA VAL A 71 3.93 -7.02 12.31
C VAL A 71 4.74 -7.39 13.54
N ALA A 72 5.19 -8.64 13.56
CA ALA A 72 6.13 -9.19 14.52
C ALA A 72 7.53 -9.26 13.92
N ARG A 73 8.52 -9.30 14.80
CA ARG A 73 9.95 -9.48 14.49
C ARG A 73 10.53 -10.40 15.56
N SER A 74 11.50 -11.22 15.19
CA SER A 74 12.16 -12.10 16.15
C SER A 74 12.76 -11.26 17.28
N ASN A 75 12.48 -11.65 18.53
CA ASN A 75 12.93 -10.88 19.69
C ASN A 75 14.36 -11.28 20.09
N GLY A 76 15.30 -10.35 19.94
CA GLY A 76 16.71 -10.52 20.31
C GLY A 76 16.99 -10.52 21.82
N HIS A 77 16.01 -10.23 22.70
CA HIS A 77 16.24 -10.11 24.15
C HIS A 77 16.80 -11.38 24.82
N PHE A 78 16.66 -12.55 24.20
CA PHE A 78 17.26 -13.81 24.66
C PHE A 78 18.39 -14.33 23.77
N ALA A 79 18.69 -13.66 22.66
CA ALA A 79 19.92 -13.92 21.93
C ALA A 79 21.07 -13.49 22.84
N ALA A 80 22.07 -14.35 23.03
CA ALA A 80 23.11 -14.17 24.03
C ALA A 80 23.94 -12.87 23.87
N GLN A 81 23.72 -12.10 22.80
CA GLN A 81 24.44 -10.88 22.50
C GLN A 81 23.46 -9.93 21.82
N HIS A 82 23.44 -8.68 22.27
CA HIS A 82 22.75 -7.55 21.63
C HIS A 82 23.39 -7.21 20.26
N ARG A 83 23.93 -8.22 19.57
CA ARG A 83 24.40 -8.13 18.21
C ARG A 83 23.13 -7.98 17.37
N ASP A 84 23.12 -6.96 16.52
CA ASP A 84 22.10 -6.72 15.51
C ASP A 84 20.85 -5.95 16.00
N GLU A 85 20.81 -5.46 17.25
CA GLU A 85 19.71 -4.58 17.73
C GLU A 85 19.65 -3.23 17.00
N THR A 86 20.77 -2.78 16.45
CA THR A 86 20.90 -1.52 15.70
C THR A 86 20.79 -1.69 14.19
N ASP A 87 20.67 -2.94 13.72
CA ASP A 87 20.67 -3.22 12.30
C ASP A 87 19.34 -2.79 11.67
N VAL A 88 19.43 -2.35 10.42
CA VAL A 88 18.25 -1.96 9.65
C VAL A 88 17.45 -3.21 9.32
N VAL A 89 16.19 -3.21 9.75
CA VAL A 89 15.28 -4.33 9.50
C VAL A 89 14.87 -4.39 8.04
N SER A 90 14.93 -5.61 7.51
CA SER A 90 14.50 -5.98 6.17
C SER A 90 13.16 -6.74 6.20
N ALA A 91 12.52 -6.92 5.05
CA ALA A 91 11.30 -7.70 4.90
C ALA A 91 11.49 -9.16 5.34
N ASP A 92 12.71 -9.68 5.26
CA ASP A 92 13.06 -11.02 5.74
C ASP A 92 13.06 -11.09 7.28
N ASP A 93 13.16 -9.97 7.99
CA ASP A 93 13.06 -9.95 9.44
C ASP A 93 11.60 -9.82 9.92
N LEU A 94 10.68 -9.50 9.01
CA LEU A 94 9.27 -9.23 9.30
C LEU A 94 8.39 -10.49 9.21
N TRP A 95 7.52 -10.64 10.19
CA TRP A 95 6.49 -11.66 10.26
C TRP A 95 5.14 -10.99 10.47
N ILE A 96 4.05 -11.55 9.94
CA ILE A 96 2.70 -11.09 10.25
C ILE A 96 2.03 -12.13 11.13
N ASP A 97 1.61 -11.69 12.31
CA ASP A 97 0.77 -12.45 13.20
C ASP A 97 -0.70 -12.06 12.99
N VAL A 98 -1.53 -13.06 12.69
CA VAL A 98 -2.98 -12.93 12.50
C VAL A 98 -3.77 -13.68 13.58
N GLY A 99 -3.10 -14.19 14.61
CA GLY A 99 -3.68 -14.98 15.70
C GLY A 99 -4.01 -16.42 15.33
N ALA A 100 -3.47 -16.94 14.23
CA ALA A 100 -3.64 -18.33 13.81
C ALA A 100 -2.52 -19.22 14.40
N SER A 101 -2.82 -20.50 14.59
CA SER A 101 -1.86 -21.52 15.04
C SER A 101 -1.57 -22.58 13.98
N SER A 102 -2.08 -22.41 12.75
CA SER A 102 -1.81 -23.31 11.64
C SER A 102 -2.09 -22.68 10.26
N PRO A 103 -1.51 -23.22 9.18
CA PRO A 103 -1.85 -22.84 7.81
C PRO A 103 -3.32 -23.03 7.45
N ALA A 104 -4.02 -23.97 8.11
CA ALA A 104 -5.43 -24.22 7.85
C ALA A 104 -6.30 -23.07 8.39
N GLU A 105 -5.99 -22.57 9.58
CA GLU A 105 -6.68 -21.42 10.19
C GLU A 105 -6.45 -20.14 9.39
N VAL A 106 -5.22 -19.88 8.94
CA VAL A 106 -4.91 -18.74 8.06
C VAL A 106 -5.77 -18.76 6.80
N ARG A 107 -5.85 -19.92 6.12
CA ARG A 107 -6.69 -20.07 4.92
C ARG A 107 -8.18 -19.92 5.23
N ALA A 108 -8.64 -20.35 6.40
CA ALA A 108 -10.03 -20.17 6.83
C ALA A 108 -10.39 -18.69 7.03
N MET A 109 -9.41 -17.81 7.31
CA MET A 109 -9.59 -16.35 7.31
C MET A 109 -9.66 -15.75 5.90
N GLY A 110 -9.47 -16.55 4.85
CA GLY A 110 -9.46 -16.10 3.45
C GLY A 110 -8.09 -15.60 2.96
N ILE A 111 -7.04 -15.71 3.78
CA ILE A 111 -5.69 -15.24 3.43
C ILE A 111 -5.04 -16.23 2.46
N GLY A 112 -4.57 -15.70 1.33
CA GLY A 112 -3.80 -16.40 0.31
C GLY A 112 -2.38 -15.87 0.15
N LEU A 113 -1.55 -16.61 -0.58
CA LEU A 113 -0.27 -16.09 -1.05
C LEU A 113 -0.52 -14.95 -2.04
N LEU A 114 0.40 -14.00 -2.05
CA LEU A 114 0.40 -12.76 -2.83
C LEU A 114 -0.63 -11.72 -2.36
N ASP A 115 -1.45 -12.01 -1.34
CA ASP A 115 -2.36 -11.01 -0.78
C ASP A 115 -1.57 -9.78 -0.27
N PRO A 116 -1.96 -8.55 -0.68
CA PRO A 116 -1.27 -7.34 -0.23
C PRO A 116 -1.41 -7.13 1.27
N VAL A 117 -0.32 -6.76 1.92
CA VAL A 117 -0.24 -6.39 3.33
C VAL A 117 0.08 -4.91 3.43
N VAL A 118 -0.85 -4.13 3.97
CA VAL A 118 -0.73 -2.67 4.09
C VAL A 118 -0.79 -2.22 5.55
N ARG A 119 -0.01 -1.21 5.93
CA ARG A 119 -0.12 -0.63 7.29
C ARG A 119 -1.52 -0.07 7.54
N HIS A 120 -2.06 -0.37 8.70
CA HIS A 120 -3.30 0.21 9.19
C HIS A 120 -3.01 1.51 9.93
N LEU A 121 -2.87 2.59 9.15
CA LEU A 121 -2.61 3.93 9.68
C LEU A 121 -3.85 4.79 9.43
N PRO A 122 -4.40 5.44 10.47
CA PRO A 122 -5.55 6.30 10.30
C PRO A 122 -5.16 7.58 9.54
N THR A 123 -6.18 8.28 9.07
CA THR A 123 -6.04 9.63 8.51
C THR A 123 -6.30 10.66 9.60
N TRP A 124 -5.47 11.69 9.68
CA TRP A 124 -5.60 12.80 10.61
C TRP A 124 -5.76 14.13 9.87
N THR A 125 -6.38 15.09 10.55
CA THR A 125 -6.36 16.50 10.17
C THR A 125 -5.53 17.25 11.19
N ILE A 126 -4.51 17.98 10.74
CA ILE A 126 -3.61 18.78 11.56
C ILE A 126 -3.60 20.19 10.99
N GLU A 127 -4.14 21.16 11.73
CA GLU A 127 -4.21 22.58 11.31
C GLU A 127 -4.73 22.80 9.88
N GLY A 128 -5.73 22.02 9.46
CA GLY A 128 -6.31 22.10 8.11
C GLY A 128 -5.56 21.31 7.02
N ALA A 129 -4.41 20.72 7.34
CA ALA A 129 -3.72 19.75 6.49
C ALA A 129 -4.19 18.32 6.79
N MET A 130 -4.16 17.45 5.78
CA MET A 130 -4.44 16.03 5.94
C MET A 130 -3.14 15.23 6.02
N ALA A 131 -2.99 14.40 7.04
CA ALA A 131 -1.89 13.47 7.21
C ALA A 131 -2.42 12.04 7.14
N GLY A 132 -1.74 11.17 6.39
CA GLY A 132 -2.13 9.78 6.29
C GLY A 132 -1.37 9.06 5.18
N PRO A 133 -1.55 7.74 5.06
CA PRO A 133 -0.78 6.93 4.13
C PRO A 133 -1.01 7.34 2.68
N GLY A 134 -0.01 7.94 2.04
CA GLY A 134 -0.12 8.39 0.65
C GLY A 134 -1.10 9.55 0.46
N ALA A 135 -1.34 10.37 1.49
CA ALA A 135 -2.28 11.50 1.42
C ALA A 135 -2.00 12.43 0.23
N GLY A 136 -0.73 12.74 -0.06
CA GLY A 136 -0.33 13.55 -1.22
C GLY A 136 -0.73 12.91 -2.56
N SER A 137 -0.34 11.65 -2.79
CA SER A 137 -0.69 10.92 -4.02
C SER A 137 -2.21 10.76 -4.20
N ARG A 138 -2.94 10.47 -3.10
CA ARG A 138 -4.40 10.36 -3.11
C ARG A 138 -5.08 11.70 -3.39
N ALA A 139 -4.58 12.79 -2.83
CA ALA A 139 -5.08 14.14 -3.12
C ALA A 139 -4.85 14.50 -4.60
N GLY A 140 -3.69 14.17 -5.16
CA GLY A 140 -3.41 14.32 -6.59
C GLY A 140 -4.44 13.57 -7.46
N CYS A 141 -4.71 12.31 -7.14
CA CYS A 141 -5.74 11.55 -7.85
C CYS A 141 -7.15 12.09 -7.69
N ALA A 142 -7.51 12.61 -6.51
CA ALA A 142 -8.79 13.27 -6.30
C ALA A 142 -8.93 14.52 -7.20
N VAL A 143 -7.85 15.31 -7.35
CA VAL A 143 -7.82 16.45 -8.27
C VAL A 143 -7.99 16.01 -9.72
N VAL A 144 -7.29 14.95 -10.17
CA VAL A 144 -7.44 14.42 -11.54
C VAL A 144 -8.88 14.00 -11.81
N ALA A 145 -9.51 13.27 -10.87
CA ALA A 145 -10.89 12.85 -10.99
C ALA A 145 -11.85 14.05 -11.04
N ALA A 146 -11.69 15.02 -10.15
CA ALA A 146 -12.51 16.24 -10.10
C ALA A 146 -12.39 17.08 -11.38
N LEU A 147 -11.17 17.25 -11.91
CA LEU A 147 -10.96 17.95 -13.17
C LEU A 147 -11.65 17.23 -14.34
N ALA A 148 -11.66 15.89 -14.33
CA ALA A 148 -12.32 15.10 -15.36
C ALA A 148 -13.85 15.28 -15.34
N GLU A 149 -14.44 15.43 -14.15
CA GLU A 149 -15.87 15.74 -13.97
C GLU A 149 -16.22 17.15 -14.44
N VAL A 150 -15.44 18.16 -14.01
CA VAL A 150 -15.63 19.56 -14.42
C VAL A 150 -15.49 19.71 -15.94
N ALA A 151 -14.47 19.07 -16.52
CA ALA A 151 -14.24 19.10 -17.97
C ALA A 151 -15.43 18.51 -18.73
N ALA A 152 -15.98 17.40 -18.27
CA ALA A 152 -17.14 16.77 -18.90
C ALA A 152 -18.45 17.56 -18.74
N GLY A 153 -18.56 18.39 -17.71
CA GLY A 153 -19.68 19.31 -17.49
C GLY A 153 -19.65 20.58 -18.35
N GLY A 154 -18.74 20.68 -19.32
CA GLY A 154 -18.58 21.85 -20.19
C GLY A 154 -17.46 22.82 -19.75
N GLY A 155 -16.70 22.47 -18.71
CA GLY A 155 -15.51 23.22 -18.29
C GLY A 155 -14.24 22.93 -19.12
N ALA A 156 -14.31 22.06 -20.13
CA ALA A 156 -13.18 21.74 -20.97
C ALA A 156 -12.86 22.90 -21.93
N GLY A 157 -11.62 23.41 -21.88
CA GLY A 157 -11.09 24.32 -22.90
C GLY A 157 -10.95 23.63 -24.28
N SER A 158 -10.37 24.33 -25.26
CA SER A 158 -10.14 23.75 -26.58
C SER A 158 -9.18 22.55 -26.56
N GLY A 159 -9.41 21.58 -27.44
CA GLY A 159 -8.57 20.40 -27.65
C GLY A 159 -9.09 19.12 -26.97
N GLU A 160 -8.20 18.17 -26.76
CA GLU A 160 -8.48 16.86 -26.17
C GLU A 160 -7.65 16.69 -24.89
N THR A 161 -8.27 16.20 -23.81
CA THR A 161 -7.58 15.93 -22.55
C THR A 161 -7.90 14.52 -22.06
N HIS A 162 -6.86 13.75 -21.75
CA HIS A 162 -6.95 12.45 -21.11
C HIS A 162 -6.65 12.57 -19.61
N PHE A 163 -7.62 12.25 -18.78
CA PHE A 163 -7.46 12.13 -17.34
C PHE A 163 -7.18 10.67 -17.00
N VAL A 164 -6.03 10.41 -16.38
CA VAL A 164 -5.53 9.05 -16.18
C VAL A 164 -5.30 8.78 -14.68
N LEU A 165 -5.95 7.74 -14.15
CA LEU A 165 -5.53 7.13 -12.89
C LEU A 165 -4.70 5.90 -13.25
N SER A 166 -3.37 6.00 -13.17
CA SER A 166 -2.47 4.89 -13.45
C SER A 166 -2.42 3.90 -12.29
N ALA A 167 -2.09 2.66 -12.61
CA ALA A 167 -1.78 1.61 -11.66
C ALA A 167 -0.45 0.98 -12.07
N GLN A 168 0.31 0.48 -11.09
CA GLN A 168 1.65 -0.05 -11.28
C GLN A 168 2.58 0.99 -11.89
N GLU A 169 2.67 2.15 -11.25
CA GLU A 169 3.74 3.11 -11.58
C GLU A 169 5.07 2.46 -11.18
N GLY A 170 5.92 2.18 -12.16
CA GLY A 170 7.23 1.57 -12.01
C GLY A 170 8.24 2.27 -12.90
#